data_AF-A0A8R7P456-F1
#
_entry.id   AF-A0A8R7P456-F1
#
_cell.length_a   1.000
_cell.length_b   1.000
_cell.length_c   1.000
_cell.angle_alpha   90.00
_cell.angle_beta   90.00
_cell.angle_gamma   90.00
#
_symmetry.space_group_name_H-M   'P 1'
#
loop_
_entity.id
_entity.type
_entity.pdbx_description
1 polymer ?
#
loop_
_entity_poly.entity_id
_entity_poly.type
_entity_poly.pdbx_seq_one_letter_code
_entity_poly.pdbx_strand_id
1 'polypeptide(L)'
;MGDYGNAMMRNQDAGVQSRVKAQSRANLLQLKLIGQSHPTGLTTNLLKLFEPRPPLEHKPPLEKRKLPAYSGMSQFVSRFAEPGDPEYAPPVPTCETRAEKKDRIRQLKLEEGAAKVAEELQKCKLFLKPHCPFRVIYMYC
;
A
#
# COMPACT_ATOMS: atom_id res chain seq x y z
N MET A 1 -0.57 19.81 28.93
CA MET A 1 -0.79 18.50 28.30
C MET A 1 0.58 17.97 27.90
N GLY A 2 1.07 16.96 28.62
CA GLY A 2 2.21 16.08 28.28
C GLY A 2 3.61 16.68 28.12
N ASP A 3 4.46 16.57 29.15
CA ASP A 3 5.90 16.36 28.93
C ASP A 3 6.36 15.26 29.89
N TYR A 4 6.40 14.02 29.38
CA TYR A 4 6.92 12.85 30.07
C TYR A 4 7.93 12.20 29.15
N GLY A 5 9.20 12.52 29.35
CA GLY A 5 10.27 11.88 28.61
C GLY A 5 11.61 12.26 29.17
N ASN A 6 12.05 11.57 30.22
CA ASN A 6 13.30 10.78 30.22
C ASN A 6 13.68 10.35 31.65
N ALA A 7 12.99 9.33 32.19
CA ALA A 7 13.30 8.73 33.49
C ALA A 7 14.03 7.36 33.36
N MET A 8 14.71 7.11 32.23
CA MET A 8 15.33 5.81 31.94
C MET A 8 16.87 5.79 31.98
N MET A 9 17.53 6.83 32.50
CA MET A 9 18.98 6.82 32.71
C MET A 9 19.35 6.42 34.16
N ARG A 10 18.95 5.22 34.58
CA ARG A 10 19.52 4.55 35.76
C ARG A 10 20.43 3.40 35.30
N ASN A 11 21.72 3.73 35.25
CA ASN A 11 22.90 2.85 35.36
C ASN A 11 22.59 1.34 35.50
N GLN A 12 22.84 0.58 34.44
CA GLN A 12 22.60 -0.87 34.35
C GLN A 12 23.85 -1.71 34.58
N ASP A 13 24.95 -1.12 35.07
CA ASP A 13 26.28 -1.77 35.12
C ASP A 13 26.74 -2.15 36.54
N ALA A 14 25.82 -2.33 37.49
CA ALA A 14 26.14 -2.69 38.87
C ALA A 14 26.11 -4.21 39.18
N GLY A 15 26.11 -5.09 38.16
CA GLY A 15 25.77 -6.51 38.35
C GLY A 15 26.71 -7.58 37.79
N VAL A 16 27.71 -7.26 36.96
CA VAL A 16 28.52 -8.30 36.28
C VAL A 16 29.94 -8.34 36.85
N GLN A 17 30.08 -8.90 38.05
CA GLN A 17 31.38 -9.40 38.52
C GLN A 17 31.63 -10.77 37.87
N SER A 18 32.34 -10.79 36.73
CA SER A 18 32.80 -12.01 36.07
C SER A 18 33.97 -12.66 36.83
N ARG A 19 33.67 -13.28 37.98
CA ARG A 19 34.66 -14.13 38.66
C ARG A 19 34.83 -15.43 37.87
N VAL A 20 35.85 -15.50 37.01
CA VAL A 20 36.24 -16.74 36.35
C VAL A 20 36.79 -17.70 37.42
N LYS A 21 35.99 -18.71 37.78
CA LYS A 21 36.41 -19.80 38.66
C LYS A 21 37.57 -20.52 37.96
N ALA A 22 38.75 -20.57 38.58
CA ALA A 22 39.92 -21.24 38.02
C ALA A 22 39.52 -22.65 37.57
N GLN A 23 39.44 -22.86 36.24
CA GLN A 23 39.05 -24.14 35.69
C GLN A 23 40.06 -25.18 36.15
N SER A 24 39.57 -26.27 36.73
CA SER A 24 40.40 -27.41 37.15
C SER A 24 41.37 -27.78 36.03
N ARG A 25 42.66 -28.00 36.35
CA ARG A 25 43.68 -28.39 35.35
C ARG A 25 43.24 -29.60 34.52
N ALA A 26 42.42 -30.50 35.09
CA ALA A 26 41.82 -31.62 34.38
C ALA A 26 40.90 -31.18 33.21
N ASN A 27 40.08 -30.15 33.42
CA ASN A 27 39.18 -29.62 32.40
C ASN A 27 39.97 -28.95 31.26
N LEU A 28 41.04 -28.22 31.59
CA LEU A 28 41.91 -27.61 30.58
C LEU A 28 42.66 -28.65 29.74
N LEU A 29 43.09 -29.76 30.34
CA LEU A 29 43.73 -30.86 29.61
C LEU A 29 42.74 -31.59 28.69
N GLN A 30 41.51 -31.83 29.16
CA GLN A 30 40.45 -32.39 28.33
C GLN A 30 40.10 -31.49 27.13
N LEU A 31 39.97 -30.17 27.33
CA LEU A 31 39.73 -29.24 26.23
C LEU A 31 40.90 -29.18 25.23
N LYS A 32 42.15 -29.26 25.71
CA LYS A 32 43.34 -29.30 24.82
C LYS A 32 43.39 -30.56 23.97
N LEU A 33 43.01 -31.72 24.53
CA LEU A 33 42.92 -32.98 23.80
C LEU A 33 41.81 -32.93 22.73
N ILE A 34 40.67 -32.29 23.03
CA ILE A 34 39.56 -32.09 22.09
C ILE A 34 39.94 -31.10 20.98
N GLY A 35 40.69 -30.03 21.30
CA GLY A 35 41.16 -29.05 20.32
C GLY A 35 42.24 -29.57 19.37
N GLN A 36 42.88 -30.69 19.68
CA GLN A 36 43.80 -31.41 18.79
C GLN A 36 43.10 -32.43 17.90
N SER A 37 41.84 -32.77 18.20
CA SER A 37 41.06 -33.75 17.44
C SER A 37 40.15 -33.07 16.43
N HIS A 38 40.34 -33.38 15.15
CA HIS A 38 39.60 -32.88 13.98
C HIS A 38 39.59 -31.33 13.85
N PRO A 39 39.71 -30.74 12.65
CA PRO A 39 39.71 -29.28 12.48
C PRO A 39 38.45 -28.56 13.00
N THR A 40 37.38 -29.29 13.31
CA THR A 40 36.14 -28.76 13.87
C THR A 40 36.10 -28.79 15.41
N GLY A 41 37.11 -29.34 16.09
CA GLY A 41 37.15 -29.47 17.55
C GLY A 41 36.01 -30.32 18.14
N LEU A 42 35.38 -31.17 17.32
CA LEU A 42 34.31 -32.08 17.73
C LEU A 42 34.89 -33.42 18.17
N THR A 43 34.27 -34.00 19.20
CA THR A 43 34.65 -35.34 19.67
C THR A 43 34.26 -36.42 18.65
N THR A 44 34.94 -37.56 18.69
CA THR A 44 34.75 -38.68 17.74
C THR A 44 33.31 -39.21 17.69
N ASN A 45 32.57 -39.18 18.79
CA ASN A 45 31.16 -39.59 18.83
C ASN A 45 30.24 -38.62 18.07
N LEU A 46 30.56 -37.32 18.09
CA LEU A 46 29.80 -36.30 17.35
C LEU A 46 30.17 -36.28 15.87
N LEU A 47 31.42 -36.57 15.52
CA LEU A 47 31.88 -36.64 14.13
C LEU A 47 31.16 -37.73 13.31
N LYS A 48 30.78 -38.84 13.94
CA LYS A 48 29.99 -39.92 13.30
C LYS A 48 28.63 -39.45 12.78
N LEU A 49 28.07 -38.39 13.37
CA LEU A 49 26.80 -37.82 12.91
C LEU A 49 26.95 -37.01 11.62
N PHE A 50 28.18 -36.57 11.32
CA PHE A 50 28.53 -35.78 10.14
C PHE A 50 29.24 -36.62 9.08
N GLU A 51 29.05 -37.94 9.11
CA GLU A 51 29.55 -38.81 8.04
C GLU A 51 29.00 -38.33 6.70
N PRO A 52 29.87 -38.26 5.67
CA PRO A 52 29.48 -37.72 4.38
C PRO A 52 28.37 -38.58 3.79
N ARG A 53 27.34 -37.91 3.25
CA ARG A 53 26.28 -38.59 2.51
C ARG A 53 26.91 -39.33 1.31
N PRO A 54 26.49 -40.57 1.00
CA PRO A 54 26.90 -41.22 -0.23
C PRO A 54 26.63 -40.31 -1.44
N PRO A 55 27.50 -40.31 -2.46
CA PRO A 55 27.33 -39.48 -3.65
C PRO A 55 25.94 -39.66 -4.25
N LEU A 56 25.27 -38.55 -4.53
CA LEU A 56 23.97 -38.58 -5.18
C LEU A 56 24.10 -39.02 -6.63
N GLU A 57 23.17 -39.85 -7.09
CA GLU A 57 23.05 -40.20 -8.50
C GLU A 57 22.85 -38.94 -9.35
N HIS A 58 23.65 -38.79 -10.40
CA HIS A 58 23.53 -37.64 -11.30
C HIS A 58 22.22 -37.74 -12.08
N LYS A 59 21.30 -36.82 -11.78
CA LYS A 59 20.14 -36.57 -12.63
C LYS A 59 20.46 -35.42 -13.58
N PRO A 60 20.20 -35.56 -14.89
CA PRO A 60 20.41 -34.48 -15.83
C PRO A 60 19.61 -33.24 -15.39
N PRO A 61 20.13 -32.02 -15.61
CA PRO A 61 19.39 -30.80 -15.31
C PRO A 61 18.02 -30.81 -15.98
N LEU A 62 16.97 -30.49 -15.23
CA LEU A 62 15.63 -30.39 -15.78
C LEU A 62 15.55 -29.23 -16.78
N GLU A 63 15.27 -29.53 -18.03
CA GLU A 63 15.04 -28.51 -19.05
C GLU A 63 13.71 -27.78 -18.78
N LYS A 64 13.79 -26.47 -18.55
CA LYS A 64 12.60 -25.63 -18.42
C LYS A 64 11.93 -25.48 -19.79
N ARG A 65 10.61 -25.72 -19.85
CA ARG A 65 9.84 -25.53 -21.09
C ARG A 65 9.90 -24.06 -21.50
N LYS A 66 10.30 -23.79 -22.75
CA LYS A 66 10.24 -22.46 -23.33
C LYS A 66 8.77 -22.08 -23.57
N LEU A 67 8.42 -20.82 -23.35
CA LEU A 67 7.12 -20.29 -23.74
C LEU A 67 6.98 -20.35 -25.27
N PRO A 68 5.75 -20.45 -25.79
CA PRO A 68 5.49 -20.25 -27.22
C PRO A 68 6.11 -18.93 -27.70
N ALA A 69 6.49 -18.87 -28.97
CA ALA A 69 7.02 -17.65 -29.56
C ALA A 69 5.99 -16.51 -29.46
N TYR A 70 6.45 -15.31 -29.10
CA TYR A 70 5.59 -14.13 -29.04
C TYR A 70 5.01 -13.82 -30.42
N SER A 71 3.69 -13.71 -30.51
CA SER A 71 2.99 -13.20 -31.68
C SER A 71 2.67 -11.71 -31.51
N GLY A 72 2.73 -10.94 -32.60
CA GLY A 72 2.45 -9.51 -32.62
C GLY A 72 0.96 -9.22 -32.80
N MET A 73 0.49 -8.11 -32.22
CA MET A 73 -0.91 -7.66 -32.33
C MET A 73 -1.35 -7.36 -33.76
N SER A 74 -0.41 -7.09 -34.68
CA SER A 74 -0.69 -6.81 -36.09
C SER A 74 -1.40 -7.96 -36.81
N GLN A 75 -1.22 -9.21 -36.36
CA GLN A 75 -1.88 -10.38 -36.94
C GLN A 75 -3.39 -10.39 -36.75
N PHE A 76 -3.91 -9.59 -35.82
CA PHE A 76 -5.33 -9.56 -35.48
C PHE A 76 -6.06 -8.34 -36.05
N VAL A 77 -5.37 -7.48 -36.82
CA VAL A 77 -5.99 -6.27 -37.40
C VAL A 77 -7.14 -6.63 -38.35
N SER A 78 -7.03 -7.75 -39.06
CA SER A 78 -8.10 -8.25 -39.94
C SER A 78 -9.33 -8.77 -39.20
N ARG A 79 -9.28 -8.88 -37.87
CA ARG A 79 -10.40 -9.33 -37.02
C ARG A 79 -11.10 -8.18 -36.32
N PHE A 80 -10.68 -6.93 -36.55
CA PHE A 80 -11.37 -5.79 -35.98
C PHE A 80 -12.70 -5.57 -36.71
N ALA A 81 -13.76 -5.34 -35.94
CA ALA A 81 -15.08 -5.04 -36.49
C ALA A 81 -15.01 -3.76 -37.33
N GLU A 82 -15.56 -3.82 -38.54
CA GLU A 82 -15.67 -2.68 -39.43
C GLU A 82 -16.98 -1.91 -39.15
N PRO A 83 -17.07 -0.63 -39.53
CA PRO A 83 -18.31 0.15 -39.41
C PRO A 83 -19.42 -0.46 -40.29
N GLY A 84 -20.21 -1.36 -39.70
CA GLY A 84 -21.21 -2.17 -40.42
C GLY A 84 -21.46 -3.54 -39.78
N ASP A 85 -20.50 -4.05 -39.00
CA ASP A 85 -20.65 -5.30 -38.28
C ASP A 85 -21.57 -5.17 -37.06
N PRO A 86 -22.34 -6.22 -36.70
CA PRO A 86 -23.21 -6.20 -35.52
C PRO A 86 -22.43 -6.06 -34.20
N GLU A 87 -21.15 -6.43 -34.21
CA GLU A 87 -20.23 -6.30 -33.08
C GLU A 87 -19.52 -4.94 -33.03
N TYR A 88 -19.71 -4.09 -34.05
CA TYR A 88 -19.16 -2.75 -34.08
C TYR A 88 -19.91 -1.85 -33.10
N ALA A 89 -19.34 -1.67 -31.91
CA ALA A 89 -19.83 -0.67 -30.97
C ALA A 89 -19.58 0.72 -31.56
N PRO A 90 -20.63 1.56 -31.72
CA PRO A 90 -20.43 2.91 -32.21
C PRO A 90 -19.45 3.64 -31.30
N PRO A 91 -18.56 4.49 -31.84
CA PRO A 91 -17.60 5.24 -31.05
C PRO A 91 -18.34 5.95 -29.93
N VAL A 92 -17.99 5.66 -28.67
CA VAL A 92 -18.60 6.31 -27.52
C VAL A 92 -18.40 7.82 -27.70
N PRO A 93 -19.48 8.62 -27.82
CA PRO A 93 -19.33 10.06 -27.94
C PRO A 93 -18.55 10.54 -26.73
N THR A 94 -17.49 11.30 -27.00
CA THR A 94 -16.50 11.78 -26.06
C THR A 94 -17.11 12.10 -24.70
N CYS A 95 -16.58 11.48 -23.64
CA CYS A 95 -16.87 11.89 -22.27
C CYS A 95 -16.78 13.41 -22.20
N GLU A 96 -17.81 14.07 -21.65
CA GLU A 96 -17.93 15.54 -21.59
C GLU A 96 -16.58 16.21 -21.37
N THR A 97 -16.27 17.20 -22.20
CA THR A 97 -15.06 17.98 -21.98
C THR A 97 -15.15 18.64 -20.61
N ARG A 98 -13.99 18.88 -19.98
CA ARG A 98 -13.95 19.51 -18.64
C ARG A 98 -14.70 20.85 -18.60
N ALA A 99 -14.79 21.55 -19.74
CA ALA A 99 -15.55 22.78 -19.90
C ALA A 99 -17.07 22.54 -19.83
N GLU A 100 -17.59 21.63 -20.65
CA GLU A 100 -19.01 21.24 -20.66
C GLU A 100 -19.49 20.77 -19.29
N LYS A 101 -18.66 19.98 -18.59
CA LYS A 101 -18.96 19.52 -17.23
C LYS A 101 -19.08 20.70 -16.24
N LYS A 102 -18.23 21.71 -16.37
CA LYS A 102 -18.28 22.91 -15.50
C LYS A 102 -19.51 23.74 -15.79
N ASP A 103 -19.86 23.92 -17.06
CA ASP A 103 -21.02 24.71 -17.45
C ASP A 103 -22.32 24.06 -16.99
N ARG A 104 -22.44 22.73 -17.09
CA ARG A 104 -23.57 21.98 -16.50
C ARG A 104 -23.68 22.21 -15.00
N ILE A 105 -22.57 22.07 -14.26
CA ILE A 105 -22.56 22.27 -12.80
C ILE A 105 -22.93 23.73 -12.44
N ARG A 106 -22.47 24.70 -13.24
CA ARG A 106 -22.80 26.11 -13.03
C ARG A 106 -24.29 26.38 -13.25
N GLN A 107 -24.89 25.82 -14.30
CA GLN A 107 -26.34 25.93 -14.56
C GLN A 107 -27.16 25.33 -13.42
N LEU A 108 -26.84 24.10 -13.00
CA LEU A 108 -27.50 23.44 -11.86
C LEU A 108 -27.40 24.28 -10.57
N LYS A 109 -26.24 24.85 -10.28
CA LYS A 109 -26.06 25.71 -9.10
C LYS A 109 -26.82 27.03 -9.19
N LEU A 110 -26.98 27.59 -10.38
CA LEU A 110 -27.77 28.81 -10.59
C LEU A 110 -29.26 28.54 -10.34
N GLU A 111 -29.76 27.41 -10.83
CA GLU A 111 -31.15 26.98 -10.61
C GLU A 111 -31.42 26.68 -9.13
N GLU A 112 -30.53 25.94 -8.45
CA GLU A 112 -30.63 25.70 -7.00
C GLU A 112 -30.55 27.00 -6.19
N GLY A 113 -29.70 27.94 -6.59
CA GLY A 113 -29.58 29.25 -5.96
C GLY A 113 -30.85 30.08 -6.12
N ALA A 114 -31.45 30.08 -7.31
CA ALA A 114 -32.70 30.77 -7.58
C ALA A 114 -33.86 30.19 -6.75
N ALA A 115 -33.93 28.85 -6.62
CA ALA A 115 -34.94 28.18 -5.80
C ALA A 115 -34.82 28.58 -4.31
N LYS A 116 -33.60 28.56 -3.75
CA LYS A 116 -33.35 28.96 -2.35
C LYS A 116 -33.73 30.42 -2.09
N VAL A 117 -33.38 31.34 -3.00
CA VAL A 117 -33.75 32.76 -2.89
C VAL A 117 -35.27 32.94 -2.96
N ALA A 118 -35.98 32.18 -3.80
CA ALA A 118 -37.43 32.24 -3.87
C ALA A 118 -38.10 31.74 -2.57
N GLU A 119 -37.60 30.66 -1.99
CA GLU A 119 -38.07 30.14 -0.69
C GLU A 119 -37.80 31.14 0.45
N GLU A 120 -36.61 31.74 0.49
CA GLU A 120 -36.25 32.76 1.47
C GLU A 120 -37.12 34.02 1.31
N LEU A 121 -37.41 34.45 0.08
CA LEU A 121 -38.30 35.59 -0.19
C LEU A 121 -39.73 35.31 0.27
N GLN A 122 -40.23 34.07 0.11
CA GLN A 122 -41.53 33.67 0.68
C GLN A 122 -41.52 33.67 2.21
N LYS A 123 -40.45 33.14 2.84
CA LYS A 123 -40.29 33.14 4.30
C LYS A 123 -40.18 34.55 4.89
N CYS A 124 -39.44 35.45 4.24
CA CYS A 124 -39.33 36.84 4.65
C CYS A 124 -40.66 37.60 4.52
N LYS A 125 -41.45 37.34 3.46
CA LYS A 125 -42.81 37.92 3.31
C LYS A 125 -43.78 37.46 4.41
N LEU A 126 -43.62 36.24 4.92
CA LEU A 126 -44.42 35.74 6.06
C LEU A 126 -44.01 36.37 7.39
N PHE A 127 -42.74 36.76 7.56
CA PHE A 127 -42.21 37.38 8.78
C PHE A 127 -42.52 38.89 8.86
N LEU A 128 -42.64 39.56 7.71
CA LEU A 128 -43.16 40.92 7.60
C LEU A 128 -44.70 40.91 7.64
N LYS A 129 -45.27 40.67 8.83
CA LYS A 129 -46.69 41.00 9.09
C LYS A 129 -46.91 42.53 9.02
N PRO A 130 -48.13 42.97 8.67
CA PRO A 130 -48.36 44.27 8.06
C PRO A 130 -48.39 45.38 9.11
N HIS A 131 -47.25 46.04 9.32
CA HIS A 131 -47.25 47.35 9.97
C HIS A 131 -46.07 48.20 9.49
N CYS A 132 -46.03 48.52 8.20
CA CYS A 132 -45.17 49.58 7.65
C CYS A 132 -45.80 50.15 6.36
N PRO A 133 -46.46 51.33 6.40
CA PRO A 133 -47.05 51.98 5.22
C PRO A 133 -46.02 52.74 4.36
N PHE A 134 -44.78 52.24 4.21
CA PHE A 134 -43.70 52.95 3.53
C PHE A 134 -42.95 52.05 2.54
N ARG A 135 -43.58 51.68 1.42
CA ARG A 135 -42.84 51.34 0.18
C ARG A 135 -43.70 51.32 -1.08
N VAL A 136 -44.55 52.33 -1.25
CA VAL A 136 -45.04 52.71 -2.59
C VAL A 136 -44.07 53.75 -3.14
N ILE A 137 -42.87 53.33 -3.56
CA ILE A 137 -41.90 54.24 -4.21
C ILE A 137 -41.39 53.69 -5.56
N TYR A 138 -41.50 52.39 -5.85
CA TYR A 138 -41.03 51.82 -7.12
C TYR A 138 -42.17 51.61 -8.15
N MET A 139 -43.07 52.58 -8.29
CA MET A 139 -44.03 52.62 -9.40
C MET A 139 -44.01 53.93 -10.20
N TYR A 140 -43.02 54.79 -9.98
CA TYR A 140 -42.78 55.99 -10.77
C TYR A 140 -41.28 56.27 -10.91
N CYS A 141 -40.62 55.51 -11.77
CA CYS A 141 -39.42 55.89 -12.54
C CYS A 141 -39.37 55.02 -13.78
#